data_AF-A0A1H4EEB3-F1
#
_entry.id   AF-A0A1H4EEB3-F1
#
_cell.length_a   1.000
_cell.length_b   1.000
_cell.length_c   1.000
_cell.angle_alpha   90.00
_cell.angle_beta   90.00
_cell.angle_gamma   90.00
#
_symmetry.space_group_name_H-M   'P 1'
#
loop_
_entity.id
_entity.type
_entity.pdbx_description
1 polymer ?
#
loop_
_entity_poly.entity_id
_entity_poly.type
_entity_poly.pdbx_seq_one_letter_code
_entity_poly.pdbx_strand_id
1 'polypeptide(L)'
;MKKIFSLFVLIFVMTMANVMNAKAENMNAQSCTSTVRLCVIAPTGTVLDFVQPSDIQMTVGSSSSMQEVSYTNIGGCLLYFTVSVPNNSSAEKVEIVCTINGFRESYSLENGQANIQAFIPIPSGKTAPMVYISVK
;
A
#
# COMPACT_ATOMS: atom_id res chain seq x y z
N MET A 1 16.78 -34.43 47.88
CA MET A 1 15.76 -33.99 46.89
C MET A 1 15.91 -32.54 46.39
N LYS A 2 16.97 -31.77 46.75
CA LYS A 2 17.14 -30.37 46.28
C LYS A 2 17.83 -30.19 44.92
N LYS A 3 18.61 -31.17 44.45
CA LYS A 3 19.40 -31.05 43.20
C LYS A 3 18.57 -31.23 41.92
N ILE A 4 17.50 -32.00 41.98
CA ILE A 4 16.63 -32.30 40.81
C ILE A 4 15.79 -31.08 40.44
N PHE A 5 15.31 -30.32 41.43
CA PHE A 5 14.49 -29.12 41.21
C PHE A 5 15.23 -28.02 40.44
N SER A 6 16.55 -27.88 40.65
CA SER A 6 17.38 -26.88 39.96
C SER A 6 17.59 -27.20 38.47
N LEU A 7 17.69 -28.48 38.12
CA LEU A 7 17.92 -28.91 36.73
C LEU A 7 16.68 -28.68 35.86
N PHE A 8 15.48 -28.93 36.39
CA PHE A 8 14.22 -28.69 35.67
C PHE A 8 13.97 -27.19 35.42
N VAL A 9 14.32 -26.32 36.35
CA VAL A 9 14.24 -24.85 36.17
C VAL A 9 15.21 -24.39 35.08
N LEU A 10 16.44 -24.92 35.07
CA LEU A 10 17.45 -24.56 34.06
C LEU A 10 17.02 -24.97 32.64
N ILE A 11 16.46 -26.18 32.48
CA ILE A 11 15.94 -26.65 31.19
C ILE A 11 14.77 -25.77 30.71
N PHE A 12 13.87 -25.37 31.61
CA PHE A 12 12.73 -24.53 31.28
C PHE A 12 13.13 -23.10 30.87
N VAL A 13 14.14 -22.53 31.51
CA VAL A 13 14.67 -21.19 31.15
C VAL A 13 15.39 -21.24 29.80
N MET A 14 16.14 -22.31 29.51
CA MET A 14 16.83 -22.47 28.23
C MET A 14 15.86 -22.69 27.06
N THR A 15 14.77 -23.45 27.26
CA THR A 15 13.76 -23.62 26.20
C THR A 15 12.99 -22.33 25.95
N MET A 16 12.66 -21.55 26.98
CA MET A 16 12.04 -20.24 26.77
C MET A 16 12.97 -19.23 26.09
N ALA A 17 14.27 -19.23 26.41
CA ALA A 17 15.25 -18.38 25.71
C ALA A 17 15.35 -18.71 24.21
N ASN A 18 15.32 -20.00 23.85
CA ASN A 18 15.34 -20.42 22.44
C ASN A 18 14.02 -20.12 21.71
N VAL A 19 12.87 -20.24 22.39
CA VAL A 19 11.56 -19.88 21.82
C VAL A 19 11.43 -18.36 21.62
N MET A 20 12.04 -17.55 22.50
CA MET A 20 12.06 -16.10 22.34
C MET A 20 13.01 -15.64 21.22
N ASN A 21 14.09 -16.39 20.94
CA ASN A 21 15.00 -16.07 19.83
C ASN A 21 14.44 -16.52 18.47
N ALA A 22 13.71 -17.64 18.42
CA ALA A 22 13.06 -18.14 17.19
C ALA A 22 11.85 -17.31 16.73
N LYS A 23 11.41 -16.31 17.52
CA LYS A 23 10.31 -15.39 17.15
C LYS A 23 10.79 -14.00 16.72
N ALA A 24 12.10 -13.76 16.72
CA ALA A 24 12.73 -12.51 16.29
C ALA A 24 13.44 -12.61 14.93
N GLU A 25 13.48 -13.80 14.32
CA GLU A 25 13.94 -13.94 12.95
C GLU A 25 12.83 -13.44 12.00
N ASN A 26 13.18 -12.47 11.15
CA ASN A 26 12.39 -11.92 10.03
C ASN A 26 11.43 -10.74 10.27
N MET A 27 11.79 -9.77 11.11
CA MET A 27 11.36 -8.37 10.91
C MET A 27 12.50 -7.48 10.41
N ASN A 28 13.36 -8.01 9.53
CA ASN A 28 14.14 -7.14 8.67
C ASN A 28 13.21 -6.73 7.52
N ALA A 29 12.43 -5.65 7.72
CA ALA A 29 11.72 -5.00 6.63
C ALA A 29 12.77 -4.36 5.72
N GLN A 30 13.46 -5.19 4.94
CA GLN A 30 14.47 -4.73 4.00
C GLN A 30 13.73 -3.94 2.94
N SER A 31 13.82 -2.61 3.05
CA SER A 31 13.26 -1.70 2.08
C SER A 31 13.89 -1.99 0.72
N CYS A 32 13.10 -2.47 -0.23
CA CYS A 32 13.54 -2.63 -1.61
C CYS A 32 12.76 -1.66 -2.49
N THR A 33 13.44 -1.08 -3.47
CA THR A 33 12.76 -0.35 -4.54
C THR A 33 11.98 -1.37 -5.37
N SER A 34 10.68 -1.14 -5.46
CA SER A 34 9.73 -1.96 -6.22
C SER A 34 8.96 -1.07 -7.19
N THR A 35 8.32 -1.67 -8.19
CA THR A 35 7.45 -0.94 -9.13
C THR A 35 6.00 -1.34 -8.93
N VAL A 36 5.08 -0.40 -9.12
CA VAL A 36 3.63 -0.61 -9.16
C VAL A 36 3.08 0.00 -10.45
N ARG A 37 2.04 -0.61 -11.03
CA ARG A 37 1.31 -0.06 -12.17
C ARG A 37 0.05 0.61 -11.66
N LEU A 38 -0.02 1.93 -11.80
CA LEU A 38 -1.23 2.70 -11.55
C LEU A 38 -2.08 2.71 -12.81
N CYS A 39 -3.31 2.21 -12.71
CA CYS A 39 -4.31 2.26 -13.76
C CYS A 39 -5.43 3.19 -13.30
N VAL A 40 -5.51 4.38 -13.89
CA VAL A 40 -6.52 5.37 -13.55
C VAL A 40 -7.65 5.28 -14.56
N ILE A 41 -8.88 5.15 -14.07
CA ILE A 41 -10.11 5.17 -14.88
C ILE A 41 -10.94 6.33 -14.35
N ALA A 42 -11.04 7.41 -15.12
CA ALA A 42 -11.68 8.64 -14.67
C ALA A 42 -12.29 9.41 -15.84
N PRO A 43 -13.20 10.36 -15.58
CA PRO A 43 -13.66 11.32 -16.57
C PRO A 43 -12.48 12.06 -17.22
N THR A 44 -12.56 12.31 -18.53
CA THR A 44 -11.55 13.07 -19.27
C THR A 44 -11.31 14.44 -18.62
N GLY A 45 -10.04 14.81 -18.43
CA GLY A 45 -9.66 16.05 -17.76
C GLY A 45 -9.53 15.94 -16.24
N THR A 46 -9.79 14.77 -15.65
CA THR A 46 -9.45 14.51 -14.25
C THR A 46 -7.93 14.60 -14.07
N VAL A 47 -7.50 15.32 -13.04
CA VAL A 47 -6.10 15.49 -12.66
C VAL A 47 -5.85 14.76 -11.34
N LEU A 48 -4.79 13.95 -11.31
CA LEU A 48 -4.25 13.34 -10.09
C LEU A 48 -2.85 13.90 -9.87
N ASP A 49 -2.64 14.48 -8.69
CA ASP A 49 -1.38 15.11 -8.31
C ASP A 49 -0.78 14.37 -7.11
N PHE A 50 0.25 13.55 -7.36
CA PHE A 50 0.84 12.69 -6.36
C PHE A 50 1.97 13.39 -5.61
N VAL A 51 1.79 13.50 -4.31
CA VAL A 51 2.82 13.90 -3.35
C VAL A 51 3.69 12.70 -2.98
N GLN A 52 3.10 11.50 -2.93
CA GLN A 52 3.84 10.25 -2.81
C GLN A 52 3.30 9.14 -3.73
N PRO A 53 4.19 8.46 -4.45
CA PRO A 53 5.60 8.83 -4.66
C PRO A 53 5.70 10.18 -5.39
N SER A 54 6.70 10.99 -5.03
CA SER A 54 6.80 12.38 -5.49
C SER A 54 6.97 12.46 -7.01
N ASP A 55 6.61 13.62 -7.58
CA ASP A 55 6.87 14.00 -8.97
C ASP A 55 6.03 13.24 -10.02
N ILE A 56 4.86 12.74 -9.62
CA ILE A 56 3.91 12.11 -10.54
C ILE A 56 2.67 12.98 -10.64
N GLN A 57 2.48 13.59 -11.80
CA GLN A 57 1.22 14.21 -12.17
C GLN A 57 0.61 13.44 -13.34
N MET A 58 -0.66 13.07 -13.19
CA MET A 58 -1.39 12.38 -14.23
C MET A 58 -2.62 13.18 -14.64
N THR A 59 -2.77 13.42 -15.94
CA THR A 59 -4.00 13.96 -16.51
C THR A 59 -4.63 12.91 -17.41
N VAL A 60 -5.90 12.61 -17.16
CA VAL A 60 -6.62 11.57 -17.89
C VAL A 60 -7.11 12.12 -19.22
N GLY A 61 -6.35 11.86 -20.30
CA GLY A 61 -6.60 12.39 -21.65
C GLY A 61 -7.60 11.58 -22.49
N SER A 62 -7.85 10.32 -22.11
CA SER A 62 -8.97 9.48 -22.57
C SER A 62 -9.39 8.61 -21.39
N SER A 63 -10.52 7.88 -21.46
CA SER A 63 -11.22 7.21 -20.35
C SER A 63 -10.38 6.33 -19.39
N SER A 64 -9.11 6.08 -19.72
CA SER A 64 -8.13 5.50 -18.81
C SER A 64 -6.72 6.07 -19.05
N SER A 65 -5.87 6.04 -18.04
CA SER A 65 -4.43 6.35 -18.15
C SER A 65 -3.63 5.38 -17.30
N MET A 66 -2.46 4.96 -17.78
CA MET A 66 -1.60 4.01 -17.08
C MET A 66 -0.23 4.64 -16.84
N GLN A 67 0.30 4.45 -15.63
CA GLN A 67 1.62 4.92 -15.24
C GLN A 67 2.34 3.85 -14.43
N GLU A 68 3.61 3.59 -14.76
CA GLU A 68 4.50 2.80 -13.93
C GLU A 68 5.22 3.71 -12.94
N VAL A 69 5.29 3.25 -11.70
CA VAL A 69 5.70 4.05 -10.55
C VAL A 69 6.62 3.24 -9.66
N SER A 70 7.80 3.78 -9.37
CA SER A 70 8.72 3.21 -8.39
C SER A 70 8.32 3.65 -6.98
N TYR A 71 8.36 2.73 -6.02
CA TYR A 71 8.09 3.01 -4.62
C TYR A 71 9.04 2.23 -3.70
N THR A 72 9.22 2.74 -2.49
CA THR A 72 9.93 2.01 -1.43
C THR A 72 8.97 1.03 -0.78
N ASN A 73 9.19 -0.27 -0.95
CA ASN A 73 8.35 -1.28 -0.33
C ASN A 73 8.76 -1.48 1.15
N ILE A 74 7.87 -1.07 2.06
CA ILE A 74 7.95 -1.32 3.50
C ILE A 74 6.77 -2.19 3.96
N GLY A 75 6.51 -3.28 3.23
CA GLY A 75 5.30 -4.11 3.37
C GLY A 75 4.12 -3.65 2.51
N GLY A 76 4.30 -2.59 1.72
CA GLY A 76 3.27 -2.00 0.89
C GLY A 76 3.71 -0.75 0.14
N CYS A 77 2.77 -0.17 -0.59
CA CYS A 77 2.91 1.10 -1.30
C CYS A 77 2.04 2.17 -0.61
N LEU A 78 2.66 3.30 -0.26
CA LEU A 78 1.94 4.47 0.23
C LEU A 78 1.62 5.37 -0.96
N LEU A 79 0.33 5.65 -1.16
CA LEU A 79 -0.14 6.65 -2.11
C LEU A 79 -0.63 7.86 -1.35
N TYR A 80 -0.11 9.03 -1.70
CA TYR A 80 -0.61 10.31 -1.20
C TYR A 80 -0.79 11.25 -2.38
N PHE A 81 -2.04 11.61 -2.68
CA PHE A 81 -2.36 12.41 -3.86
C PHE A 81 -3.67 13.16 -3.72
N THR A 82 -3.84 14.19 -4.53
CA THR A 82 -5.12 14.88 -4.71
C THR A 82 -5.76 14.49 -6.02
N VAL A 83 -7.09 14.48 -6.05
CA VAL A 83 -7.89 14.29 -7.26
C VAL A 83 -8.72 15.54 -7.48
N SER A 84 -8.71 16.06 -8.70
CA SER A 84 -9.59 17.14 -9.15
C SER A 84 -10.32 16.70 -10.41
N VAL A 85 -11.65 16.67 -10.37
CA VAL A 85 -12.48 16.35 -11.53
C VAL A 85 -12.98 17.62 -12.24
N PRO A 86 -13.29 17.57 -13.54
CA PRO A 86 -13.92 18.68 -14.24
C PRO A 86 -15.28 19.06 -13.63
N ASN A 87 -15.63 20.35 -13.67
CA ASN A 87 -16.88 20.87 -13.08
C ASN A 87 -18.17 20.24 -13.64
N ASN A 88 -18.12 19.68 -14.85
CA ASN A 88 -19.26 19.00 -15.48
C ASN A 88 -19.28 17.48 -15.21
N SER A 89 -18.35 16.97 -14.40
CA SER A 89 -18.31 15.58 -13.99
C SER A 89 -19.43 15.27 -13.01
N SER A 90 -20.06 14.11 -13.17
CA SER A 90 -21.00 13.55 -12.18
C SER A 90 -20.31 12.64 -11.15
N ALA A 91 -18.97 12.63 -11.10
CA ALA A 91 -18.23 11.76 -10.20
C ALA A 91 -18.43 12.18 -8.73
N GLU A 92 -18.65 11.20 -7.87
CA GLU A 92 -18.95 11.37 -6.44
C GLU A 92 -17.86 10.78 -5.54
N LYS A 93 -17.02 9.88 -6.06
CA LYS A 93 -15.98 9.23 -5.27
C LYS A 93 -14.78 8.75 -6.07
N VAL A 94 -13.71 8.46 -5.34
CA VAL A 94 -12.52 7.78 -5.82
C VAL A 94 -12.42 6.43 -5.12
N GLU A 95 -12.25 5.36 -5.89
CA GLU A 95 -12.08 4.00 -5.40
C GLU A 95 -10.71 3.46 -5.78
N ILE A 96 -9.98 2.96 -4.79
CA ILE A 96 -8.68 2.33 -4.98
C ILE A 96 -8.84 0.83 -4.83
N VAL A 97 -8.30 0.06 -5.77
CA VAL A 97 -8.34 -1.41 -5.75
C VAL A 97 -6.97 -1.97 -6.08
N CYS A 98 -6.42 -2.83 -5.23
CA CYS A 98 -5.26 -3.64 -5.56
C CYS A 98 -5.70 -5.09 -5.80
N THR A 99 -5.43 -5.59 -7.01
CA THR A 99 -5.95 -6.91 -7.43
C THR A 99 -5.25 -8.08 -6.78
N ILE A 100 -4.03 -7.89 -6.27
CA ILE A 100 -3.20 -8.99 -5.77
C ILE A 100 -3.65 -9.52 -4.40
N ASN A 101 -4.28 -8.67 -3.60
CA ASN A 101 -4.72 -8.97 -2.24
C ASN A 101 -6.17 -8.59 -2.00
N GLY A 102 -6.88 -8.11 -3.03
CA GLY A 102 -8.27 -7.66 -2.91
C GLY A 102 -8.44 -6.40 -2.06
N PHE A 103 -7.37 -5.67 -1.75
CA PHE A 103 -7.44 -4.41 -1.04
C PHE A 103 -8.36 -3.43 -1.78
N ARG A 104 -9.26 -2.79 -1.04
CA ARG A 104 -10.20 -1.82 -1.58
C ARG A 104 -10.44 -0.71 -0.57
N GLU A 105 -10.36 0.53 -1.02
CA GLU A 105 -10.73 1.72 -0.26
C GLU A 105 -11.53 2.68 -1.12
N SER A 106 -12.30 3.56 -0.49
CA SER A 106 -13.13 4.55 -1.17
C SER A 106 -13.08 5.89 -0.43
N TYR A 107 -13.03 6.97 -1.21
CA TYR A 107 -12.89 8.34 -0.74
C TYR A 107 -13.96 9.18 -1.44
N SER A 108 -14.73 9.96 -0.69
CA SER A 108 -15.74 10.85 -1.28
C SER A 108 -15.08 12.05 -1.96
N LEU A 109 -15.67 12.50 -3.07
CA LEU A 109 -15.36 13.80 -3.67
C LEU A 109 -16.21 14.87 -2.98
N GLU A 110 -15.56 15.94 -2.53
CA GLU A 110 -16.22 17.15 -2.03
C GLU A 110 -15.92 18.29 -3.00
N ASN A 111 -16.96 18.89 -3.59
CA ASN A 111 -16.83 19.95 -4.58
C ASN A 111 -15.90 19.59 -5.76
N GLY A 112 -15.97 18.34 -6.22
CA GLY A 112 -15.15 17.85 -7.33
C GLY A 112 -13.68 17.56 -6.96
N GLN A 113 -13.35 17.49 -5.67
CA GLN A 113 -12.00 17.22 -5.20
C GLN A 113 -11.95 16.15 -4.11
N ALA A 114 -10.85 15.41 -4.02
CA ALA A 114 -10.55 14.50 -2.91
C ALA A 114 -9.07 14.53 -2.55
N ASN A 115 -8.77 14.43 -1.26
CA ASN A 115 -7.43 14.19 -0.74
C ASN A 115 -7.33 12.73 -0.31
N ILE A 116 -6.34 12.00 -0.82
CA ILE A 116 -6.24 10.56 -0.66
C ILE A 116 -4.93 10.19 -0.02
N GLN A 117 -5.00 9.44 1.07
CA GLN A 117 -3.85 8.85 1.74
C GLN A 117 -4.16 7.37 1.97
N ALA A 118 -3.61 6.50 1.11
CA ALA A 118 -3.87 5.06 1.13
C ALA A 118 -2.56 4.29 1.31
N PHE A 119 -2.51 3.40 2.29
CA PHE A 119 -1.44 2.40 2.38
C PHE A 119 -1.95 1.08 1.81
N ILE A 120 -1.42 0.70 0.66
CA ILE A 120 -1.78 -0.52 -0.06
C ILE A 120 -0.82 -1.62 0.36
N PRO A 121 -1.24 -2.66 1.11
CA PRO A 121 -0.36 -3.77 1.44
C PRO A 121 0.07 -4.49 0.17
N ILE A 122 1.37 -4.70 -0.03
CA ILE A 122 1.90 -5.41 -1.19
C ILE A 122 2.91 -6.43 -0.68
N PRO A 123 2.61 -7.74 -0.76
CA PRO A 123 3.54 -8.78 -0.34
C PRO A 123 4.87 -8.67 -1.08
N SER A 124 5.98 -8.85 -0.35
CA SER A 124 7.33 -8.88 -0.91
C SER A 124 7.45 -9.97 -1.99
N GLY A 125 8.25 -9.69 -3.04
CA GLY A 125 8.51 -10.65 -4.11
C GLY A 125 7.42 -10.73 -5.19
N LYS A 126 6.42 -9.83 -5.15
CA LYS A 126 5.44 -9.69 -6.22
C LYS A 126 5.91 -8.64 -7.23
N THR A 127 6.07 -9.06 -8.48
CA THR A 127 6.50 -8.17 -9.56
C THR A 127 5.34 -7.30 -10.05
N ALA A 128 5.52 -5.98 -10.04
CA ALA A 128 4.65 -4.98 -10.65
C ALA A 128 3.14 -5.17 -10.41
N PRO A 129 2.65 -5.18 -9.16
CA PRO A 129 1.22 -5.24 -8.88
C PRO A 129 0.46 -4.10 -9.56
N MET A 130 -0.78 -4.36 -9.94
CA MET A 130 -1.68 -3.35 -10.49
C MET A 130 -2.55 -2.75 -9.38
N VAL A 131 -2.55 -1.43 -9.31
CA VAL A 131 -3.45 -0.63 -8.49
C VAL A 131 -4.36 0.15 -9.42
N TYR A 132 -5.65 -0.07 -9.28
CA TYR A 132 -6.68 0.67 -10.00
C TYR A 132 -7.15 1.84 -9.15
N ILE A 133 -7.23 3.02 -9.76
CA ILE A 133 -7.82 4.23 -9.17
C ILE A 133 -8.99 4.60 -10.07
N SER A 134 -10.21 4.35 -9.61
CA SER A 134 -11.44 4.64 -10.35
C SER A 134 -12.10 5.88 -9.78
N VAL A 135 -12.35 6.89 -10.61
CA VAL A 135 -13.10 8.10 -10.27
C VAL A 135 -14.47 8.00 -10.91
N LYS A 136 -15.53 7.98 -10.11
CA LYS A 136 -16.89 7.67 -10.56
C LYS A 136 -17.96 8.35 -9.74
#